data_AF-A0A417EB07-F1
#
_entry.id   AF-A0A417EB07-F1
#
_cell.length_a   1.000
_cell.length_b   1.000
_cell.length_c   1.000
_cell.angle_alpha   90.00
_cell.angle_beta   90.00
_cell.angle_gamma   90.00
#
_symmetry.space_group_name_H-M   'P 1'
#
loop_
_entity.id
_entity.type
_entity.pdbx_description
1 polymer ?
#
loop_
_entity_poly.entity_id
_entity_poly.type
_entity_poly.pdbx_seq_one_letter_code
_entity_poly.pdbx_strand_id
1 'polypeptide(L)'
;MAGSENRKIVYEIAKEFSEAYFQGDSETIKKYLVEDYSGTPDTYAEFRESKGKETVCINWIKGLADVGDETGVTYTVQAEFLPAGEDSSFYLFMDFEKQESGWRIRTYGLEK
;
A
#
# COMPACT_ATOMS: atom_id res chain seq x y z
N MET A 1 -13.11 20.79 -1.74
CA MET A 1 -12.65 20.63 -0.34
C MET A 1 -11.37 19.82 -0.37
N ALA A 2 -10.31 20.24 0.32
CA ALA A 2 -8.98 19.62 0.22
C ALA A 2 -8.97 18.10 0.48
N GLY A 3 -9.79 17.62 1.42
CA GLY A 3 -9.88 16.19 1.75
C GLY A 3 -10.33 15.28 0.59
N SER A 4 -11.14 15.76 -0.37
CA SER A 4 -11.53 14.93 -1.51
C SER A 4 -10.40 14.74 -2.52
N GLU A 5 -9.46 15.68 -2.60
CA GLU A 5 -8.31 15.58 -3.49
C GLU A 5 -7.24 14.68 -2.89
N ASN A 6 -6.95 14.84 -1.59
CA ASN A 6 -6.01 13.96 -0.88
C ASN A 6 -6.43 12.49 -0.97
N ARG A 7 -7.72 12.19 -0.81
CA ARG A 7 -8.24 10.83 -0.94
C ARG A 7 -7.98 10.21 -2.32
N LYS A 8 -8.07 11.00 -3.39
CA LYS A 8 -7.76 10.51 -4.75
C LYS A 8 -6.27 10.24 -4.91
N ILE A 9 -5.42 11.16 -4.45
CA ILE A 9 -3.96 11.00 -4.52
C ILE A 9 -3.52 9.75 -3.74
N VAL A 10 -4.00 9.61 -2.50
CA VAL A 10 -3.70 8.45 -1.65
C VAL A 10 -4.23 7.15 -2.26
N TYR A 11 -5.42 7.17 -2.88
CA TYR A 11 -5.95 6.01 -3.60
C TYR A 11 -5.05 5.56 -4.75
N GLU A 12 -4.63 6.47 -5.63
CA GLU A 12 -3.76 6.11 -6.77
C GLU A 12 -2.41 5.58 -6.29
N ILE A 13 -1.80 6.22 -5.29
CA ILE A 13 -0.54 5.72 -4.70
C ILE A 13 -0.75 4.33 -4.09
N ALA A 14 -1.81 4.12 -3.29
CA ALA A 14 -2.08 2.83 -2.67
C ALA A 14 -2.28 1.72 -3.71
N LYS A 15 -2.97 2.04 -4.82
CA LYS A 15 -3.18 1.11 -5.93
C LYS A 15 -1.86 0.77 -6.64
N GLU A 16 -1.09 1.76 -7.08
CA GLU A 16 0.19 1.56 -7.77
C GLU A 16 1.22 0.85 -6.88
N PHE A 17 1.30 1.24 -5.61
CA PHE A 17 2.15 0.60 -4.62
C PHE A 17 1.79 -0.88 -4.42
N SER A 18 0.50 -1.18 -4.26
CA SER A 18 0.03 -2.56 -4.08
C SER A 18 0.33 -3.41 -5.30
N GLU A 19 0.09 -2.90 -6.51
CA GLU A 19 0.43 -3.59 -7.76
C GLU A 19 1.93 -3.90 -7.84
N ALA A 20 2.80 -2.93 -7.50
CA ALA A 20 4.25 -3.12 -7.46
C ALA A 20 4.67 -4.15 -6.40
N TYR A 21 4.07 -4.09 -5.21
CA TYR A 21 4.28 -5.04 -4.12
C TYR A 21 3.98 -6.48 -4.55
N PHE A 22 2.84 -6.72 -5.20
CA PHE A 22 2.45 -8.05 -5.67
C PHE A 22 3.29 -8.56 -6.86
N GLN A 23 3.84 -7.64 -7.66
CA GLN A 23 4.70 -7.97 -8.79
C GLN A 23 6.17 -8.19 -8.40
N GLY A 24 6.57 -7.80 -7.19
CA GLY A 24 7.98 -7.83 -6.77
C GLY A 24 8.79 -6.63 -7.29
N ASP A 25 8.13 -5.56 -7.72
CA ASP A 25 8.79 -4.35 -8.24
C ASP A 25 9.25 -3.43 -7.09
N SER A 26 10.39 -3.79 -6.50
CA SER A 26 11.00 -3.00 -5.43
C SER A 26 11.43 -1.59 -5.87
N GLU A 27 11.68 -1.35 -7.16
CA GLU A 27 12.07 -0.02 -7.65
C GLU A 27 10.88 0.94 -7.62
N THR A 28 9.69 0.47 -8.00
CA THR A 28 8.47 1.26 -7.91
C THR A 28 8.02 1.45 -6.47
N ILE A 29 8.10 0.42 -5.62
CA ILE A 29 7.84 0.54 -4.17
C ILE A 29 8.66 1.68 -3.55
N LYS A 30 9.98 1.73 -3.81
CA LYS A 30 10.88 2.75 -3.26
C LYS A 30 10.45 4.19 -3.57
N LYS A 31 9.79 4.44 -4.70
CA LYS A 31 9.37 5.80 -5.11
C LYS A 31 8.28 6.38 -4.18
N TYR A 32 7.50 5.53 -3.53
CA TYR A 32 6.40 5.95 -2.67
C TYR A 32 6.75 5.93 -1.18
N LEU A 33 7.88 5.33 -0.80
CA LEU A 33 8.34 5.31 0.58
C LEU A 33 8.88 6.69 1.00
N VAL A 34 8.83 6.95 2.29
CA VAL A 34 9.50 8.12 2.89
C VAL A 34 11.00 8.13 2.58
N GLU A 35 11.59 9.32 2.43
CA GLU A 35 13.00 9.47 2.01
C GLU A 35 13.99 8.83 2.99
N ASP A 36 13.65 8.79 4.26
CA ASP A 36 14.44 8.21 5.34
C ASP A 36 14.13 6.74 5.60
N TYR A 37 13.38 6.06 4.71
CA TYR A 37 13.05 4.65 4.85
C TYR A 37 14.33 3.80 4.98
N SER A 38 14.54 3.23 6.16
CA SER A 38 15.69 2.37 6.45
C SER A 38 15.33 0.91 6.23
N GLY A 39 15.75 0.34 5.09
CA GLY A 39 15.57 -1.09 4.83
C GLY A 39 15.59 -1.44 3.35
N THR A 40 15.60 -2.74 3.06
CA THR A 40 15.23 -3.23 1.73
C THR A 40 13.71 -3.29 1.68
N PRO A 41 13.06 -2.79 0.63
CA PRO A 41 11.61 -2.94 0.51
C PRO A 41 11.24 -4.41 0.36
N ASP A 42 10.44 -4.90 1.29
CA ASP A 42 9.81 -6.20 1.22
C ASP A 42 8.76 -6.22 0.11
N THR A 43 8.59 -7.38 -0.52
CA THR A 43 7.62 -7.60 -1.61
C THR A 43 6.82 -8.88 -1.36
N TYR A 44 5.76 -9.09 -2.13
CA TYR A 44 4.99 -10.33 -2.05
C TYR A 44 5.71 -11.56 -2.63
N ALA A 45 6.93 -11.42 -3.18
CA ALA A 45 7.61 -12.48 -3.93
C ALA A 45 7.79 -13.77 -3.10
N GLU A 46 8.25 -13.66 -1.85
CA GLU A 46 8.44 -14.83 -0.97
C GLU A 46 7.11 -15.54 -0.69
N PHE A 47 6.04 -14.80 -0.42
CA PHE A 47 4.71 -15.38 -0.18
C PHE A 47 4.14 -16.00 -1.46
N ARG A 48 4.37 -15.37 -2.63
CA ARG A 48 3.96 -15.85 -3.95
C ARG A 48 4.61 -17.17 -4.33
N GLU A 49 5.88 -17.39 -4.01
CA GLU A 49 6.54 -18.67 -4.26
C GLU A 49 5.86 -19.83 -3.55
N SER A 50 5.29 -19.59 -2.36
CA SER A 50 4.56 -20.60 -1.59
C SER A 50 3.11 -20.85 -2.05
N LYS A 51 2.51 -19.91 -2.80
CA LYS A 51 1.08 -19.92 -3.18
C LYS A 51 0.81 -20.04 -4.69
N GLY A 52 1.84 -19.91 -5.53
CA GLY A 52 1.74 -19.99 -6.99
C GLY A 52 1.94 -18.65 -7.69
N LYS A 53 2.33 -18.69 -8.96
CA LYS A 53 2.67 -17.50 -9.77
C LYS A 53 1.45 -16.72 -10.29
N GLU A 54 0.26 -16.97 -9.76
CA GLU A 54 -0.96 -16.31 -10.21
C GLU A 54 -0.92 -14.81 -9.88
N THR A 55 -1.65 -14.02 -10.67
CA THR A 55 -1.79 -12.57 -10.45
C THR A 55 -2.68 -12.33 -9.25
N VAL A 56 -2.22 -11.52 -8.30
CA VAL A 56 -3.04 -11.08 -7.17
C VAL A 56 -4.02 -10.00 -7.66
N CYS A 57 -5.31 -10.19 -7.40
CA CYS A 57 -6.35 -9.20 -7.68
C CYS A 57 -6.64 -8.39 -6.41
N ILE A 58 -6.49 -7.07 -6.51
CA ILE A 58 -6.96 -6.14 -5.46
C ILE A 58 -8.48 -6.05 -5.56
N ASN A 59 -9.18 -6.42 -4.50
CA ASN A 59 -10.64 -6.36 -4.43
C ASN A 59 -11.11 -4.94 -4.07
N TRP A 60 -10.50 -4.34 -3.04
CA TRP A 60 -10.89 -3.03 -2.50
C TRP A 60 -9.71 -2.29 -1.88
N ILE A 61 -9.73 -0.95 -1.97
CA ILE A 61 -8.88 -0.05 -1.16
C ILE A 61 -9.75 0.57 -0.06
N LYS A 62 -9.39 0.31 1.21
CA LYS A 62 -10.12 0.75 2.41
C LYS A 62 -9.35 1.84 3.17
N GLY A 63 -10.02 2.49 4.13
CA GLY A 63 -9.39 3.52 5.01
C GLY A 63 -9.34 4.93 4.42
N LEU A 64 -9.72 5.11 3.14
CA LEU A 64 -9.67 6.43 2.48
C LEU A 64 -10.57 7.48 3.14
N ALA A 65 -11.68 7.07 3.77
CA ALA A 65 -12.61 8.03 4.38
C ALA A 65 -11.96 8.86 5.50
N ASP A 66 -10.97 8.29 6.18
CA ASP A 66 -10.29 8.89 7.32
C ASP A 66 -9.11 9.78 6.89
N VAL A 67 -8.71 9.72 5.61
CA VAL A 67 -7.61 10.53 5.06
C VAL A 67 -7.99 12.01 5.09
N GLY A 68 -7.29 12.74 5.96
CA GLY A 68 -7.39 14.19 6.16
C GLY A 68 -6.35 14.98 5.37
N ASP A 69 -6.01 16.17 5.87
CA ASP A 69 -4.98 17.05 5.29
C ASP A 69 -3.90 17.47 6.29
N GLU A 70 -3.94 16.92 7.50
CA GLU A 70 -3.01 17.21 8.59
C GLU A 70 -1.62 16.62 8.32
N THR A 71 -0.58 17.45 8.47
CA THR A 71 0.83 17.05 8.37
C THR A 71 1.31 16.44 9.69
N GLY A 72 2.16 15.42 9.62
CA GLY A 72 2.68 14.73 10.82
C GLY A 72 1.70 13.74 11.45
N VAL A 73 0.54 13.52 10.82
CA VAL A 73 -0.41 12.45 11.15
C VAL A 73 -0.27 11.33 10.14
N THR A 74 -0.42 10.09 10.63
CA THR A 74 -0.41 8.88 9.81
C THR A 74 -1.84 8.41 9.55
N TYR A 75 -2.13 8.03 8.31
CA TYR A 75 -3.42 7.48 7.89
C TYR A 75 -3.22 6.09 7.30
N THR A 76 -3.87 5.09 7.89
CA THR A 76 -3.76 3.70 7.41
C THR A 76 -4.75 3.45 6.29
N VAL A 77 -4.24 2.96 5.16
CA VAL A 77 -5.00 2.52 3.99
C VAL A 77 -4.67 1.05 3.74
N GLN A 78 -5.67 0.25 3.39
CA GLN A 78 -5.50 -1.18 3.22
C GLN A 78 -5.97 -1.63 1.84
N ALA A 79 -5.14 -2.38 1.13
CA ALA A 79 -5.54 -3.12 -0.06
C ALA A 79 -5.98 -4.53 0.34
N GLU A 80 -7.27 -4.82 0.15
CA GLU A 80 -7.83 -6.14 0.35
C GLU A 80 -7.63 -7.00 -0.90
N PHE A 81 -7.17 -8.23 -0.72
CA PHE A 81 -7.03 -9.21 -1.79
C PHE A 81 -7.27 -10.62 -1.25
N LEU A 82 -7.54 -11.56 -2.16
CA LEU A 82 -7.68 -12.98 -1.83
C LEU A 82 -6.58 -13.77 -2.55
N PRO A 83 -5.55 -14.27 -1.84
CA PRO A 83 -4.54 -15.14 -2.45
C PRO A 83 -5.16 -16.42 -3.01
N ALA A 84 -4.58 -16.95 -4.08
CA ALA A 84 -4.97 -18.25 -4.62
C ALA A 84 -4.82 -19.35 -3.54
N GLY A 85 -5.85 -20.18 -3.39
CA GLY A 85 -5.88 -21.29 -2.44
C GLY A 85 -6.17 -20.91 -0.99
N GLU A 86 -6.41 -19.63 -0.69
CA GLU A 86 -6.92 -19.20 0.63
C GLU A 86 -8.45 -19.07 0.61
N ASP A 87 -9.05 -19.24 1.79
CA ASP A 87 -10.50 -19.11 2.02
C ASP A 87 -10.91 -17.78 2.65
N SER A 88 -9.92 -16.95 3.03
CA SER A 88 -10.13 -15.64 3.64
C SER A 88 -9.24 -14.57 3.00
N SER A 89 -9.74 -13.34 3.00
CA SER A 89 -9.00 -12.17 2.52
C SER A 89 -7.74 -11.90 3.33
N PHE A 90 -6.76 -11.29 2.69
CA PHE A 90 -5.56 -10.69 3.29
C PHE A 90 -5.58 -9.19 3.02
N TYR A 91 -4.82 -8.45 3.83
CA TYR A 91 -4.72 -7.01 3.77
C TYR A 91 -3.26 -6.58 3.70
N LEU A 92 -2.90 -5.85 2.64
CA LEU A 92 -1.68 -5.07 2.62
C LEU A 92 -2.01 -3.71 3.25
N PHE A 93 -1.57 -3.47 4.48
CA PHE A 93 -1.71 -2.15 5.09
C PHE A 93 -0.57 -1.24 4.66
N MET A 94 -0.88 0.05 4.52
CA MET A 94 0.03 1.12 4.13
C MET A 94 -0.29 2.33 4.99
N ASP A 95 0.70 2.77 5.75
CA ASP A 95 0.60 3.94 6.62
C ASP A 95 1.11 5.17 5.87
N PHE A 96 0.18 6.02 5.46
CA PHE A 96 0.45 7.23 4.71
C PHE A 96 0.76 8.40 5.62
N GLU A 97 1.76 9.18 5.24
CA GLU A 97 2.09 10.46 5.85
C GLU A 97 2.09 11.55 4.78
N LYS A 98 1.52 12.71 5.13
CA LYS A 98 1.59 13.91 4.29
C LYS A 98 2.86 14.68 4.62
N GLN A 99 3.76 14.77 3.64
CA GLN A 99 4.98 15.58 3.68
C GLN A 99 4.83 16.80 2.76
N GLU A 100 5.75 17.76 2.85
CA GLU A 100 5.77 18.95 1.96
C GLU A 100 5.89 18.56 0.48
N SER A 101 6.64 17.49 0.18
CA SER A 101 6.83 16.93 -1.17
C SER A 101 5.67 16.05 -1.66
N GLY A 102 4.64 15.86 -0.83
CA GLY A 102 3.45 15.07 -1.12
C GLY A 102 3.24 13.91 -0.16
N TRP A 103 2.34 13.00 -0.54
CA TRP A 103 2.02 11.80 0.23
C TRP A 103 3.10 10.73 0.06
N ARG A 104 3.51 10.11 1.17
CA ARG A 104 4.48 9.01 1.22
C ARG A 104 4.01 7.92 2.17
N ILE A 105 4.53 6.72 1.99
CA ILE A 105 4.27 5.56 2.85
C ILE A 105 5.44 5.42 3.84
N ARG A 106 5.13 5.50 5.13
CA ARG A 106 6.11 5.35 6.21
C ARG A 106 6.36 3.88 6.54
N THR A 107 5.27 3.11 6.63
CA THR A 107 5.28 1.69 7.00
C THR A 107 4.25 0.94 6.20
N TYR A 108 4.50 -0.35 5.95
CA TYR A 108 3.56 -1.25 5.28
C TYR A 108 3.82 -2.69 5.70
N GLY A 109 2.84 -3.56 5.49
CA GLY A 109 2.97 -4.98 5.81
C GLY A 109 1.71 -5.78 5.49
N LEU A 110 1.85 -7.11 5.57
CA LEU A 110 0.74 -8.03 5.36
C LEU A 110 0.07 -8.41 6.68
N GLU A 111 -1.25 -8.40 6.67
CA GLU A 111 -2.13 -8.88 7.73
C GLU A 111 -3.16 -9.86 7.14
N LYS A 112 -3.66 -10.77 7.98
CA LYS A 112 -4.73 -11.72 7.65
C LYS A 112 -6.00 -11.36 8.41
#